data_AF-A0A5C8Z2B3-F1
#
_entry.id   AF-A0A5C8Z2B3-F1
#
_cell.length_a   1.000
_cell.length_b   1.000
_cell.length_c   1.000
_cell.angle_alpha   90.00
_cell.angle_beta   90.00
_cell.angle_gamma   90.00
#
_symmetry.space_group_name_H-M   'P 1'
#
loop_
_entity.id
_entity.type
_entity.pdbx_description
1 polymer ?
#
loop_
_entity_poly.entity_id
_entity_poly.type
_entity_poly.pdbx_seq_one_letter_code
_entity_poly.pdbx_strand_id
1 'polypeptide(L)'
;MSFISIGIIMLTIVLIQYLRTFSRRRPVKPSKSEIDAIIEKVAVFEALAKDAEALNYLEKELKQHPNNQKLTAKKQALLARMSDQQG
;
A
#
# COMPACT_ATOMS: atom_id res chain seq x y z
N MET A 1 18.77 -47.61 19.91
CA MET A 1 18.00 -46.39 20.21
C MET A 1 18.91 -45.20 19.95
N SER A 2 18.72 -44.55 18.81
CA SER A 2 19.77 -43.88 18.05
C SER A 2 20.02 -42.44 18.52
N PHE A 3 21.18 -42.19 19.13
CA PHE A 3 21.67 -40.84 19.50
C PHE A 3 21.70 -39.86 18.31
N ILE A 4 21.86 -40.39 17.10
CA ILE A 4 21.79 -39.64 15.83
C ILE A 4 20.43 -38.95 15.67
N SER A 5 19.35 -39.61 16.07
CA SER A 5 17.99 -39.05 15.98
C SER A 5 17.82 -37.84 16.90
N ILE A 6 18.42 -37.88 18.10
CA ILE A 6 18.37 -36.78 19.08
C ILE A 6 19.11 -35.55 18.54
N GLY A 7 20.27 -35.75 17.91
CA GLY A 7 21.03 -34.68 17.27
C GLY A 7 20.27 -33.99 16.15
N ILE A 8 19.60 -34.76 15.29
CA ILE A 8 18.78 -34.22 14.19
C ILE A 8 17.57 -33.44 14.74
N ILE A 9 16.91 -33.95 15.78
CA ILE A 9 15.77 -33.30 16.42
C ILE A 9 16.19 -31.97 17.07
N MET A 10 17.32 -31.95 17.78
CA MET A 10 17.84 -30.73 18.40
C MET A 10 18.20 -29.68 17.34
N LEU A 11 18.87 -30.09 16.26
CA LEU A 11 19.27 -29.18 15.17
C LEU A 11 18.05 -28.60 14.45
N THR A 12 17.02 -29.40 14.20
CA THR A 12 15.76 -28.93 13.59
C THR A 12 15.00 -27.96 14.49
N ILE A 13 14.93 -28.20 15.80
CA ILE A 13 14.28 -27.27 16.75
C ILE A 13 15.02 -25.93 16.80
N VAL A 14 16.36 -25.95 16.88
CA VAL A 14 17.18 -24.72 16.88
C VAL A 14 17.03 -23.97 15.56
N LEU A 15 17.02 -24.68 14.43
CA LEU A 15 16.80 -24.08 13.11
C LEU A 15 15.43 -23.40 13.02
N ILE A 16 14.37 -24.04 13.52
CA ILE A 16 13.02 -23.47 13.55
C ILE A 16 12.98 -22.22 14.46
N GLN A 17 13.58 -22.28 15.65
CA GLN A 17 13.67 -21.13 16.56
C GLN A 17 14.46 -19.96 15.95
N TYR A 18 15.56 -20.26 15.27
CA TYR A 18 16.38 -19.27 14.59
C TYR A 18 15.60 -18.61 13.46
N LEU A 19 14.93 -19.40 12.62
CA LEU A 19 14.06 -18.89 11.55
C LEU A 19 12.88 -18.08 12.11
N ARG A 20 12.28 -18.49 13.24
CA ARG A 20 11.19 -17.76 13.90
C ARG A 20 11.66 -16.41 14.46
N THR A 21 12.84 -16.37 15.07
CA THR A 21 13.45 -15.14 15.59
C THR A 21 13.87 -14.21 14.45
N PHE A 22 14.39 -14.76 13.36
CA PHE A 22 14.78 -14.00 12.18
C PHE A 22 13.55 -13.47 11.41
N SER A 23 12.46 -14.25 11.35
CA SER A 23 11.22 -13.84 10.70
C SER A 23 10.52 -12.68 11.44
N ARG A 24 10.74 -12.52 12.75
CA ARG A 24 10.28 -11.33 13.50
C ARG A 24 10.99 -10.04 13.11
N ARG A 25 12.10 -10.11 12.37
CA ARG A 25 12.86 -8.97 11.85
C ARG A 25 12.62 -8.70 10.36
N ARG A 26 11.62 -9.32 9.73
CA ARG A 26 11.17 -8.77 8.45
C ARG A 26 10.48 -7.45 8.79
N PRO A 27 11.03 -6.28 8.40
CA PRO A 27 10.23 -5.08 8.42
C PRO A 27 9.03 -5.41 7.55
N VAL A 28 7.84 -5.46 8.16
CA VAL A 28 6.61 -5.36 7.41
C VAL A 28 6.71 -4.00 6.77
N LYS A 29 7.29 -3.96 5.55
CA LYS A 29 7.26 -2.78 4.71
C LYS A 29 5.78 -2.43 4.71
N PRO A 30 5.35 -1.27 5.27
CA PRO A 30 3.94 -0.96 5.29
C PRO A 30 3.54 -1.06 3.83
N SER A 31 2.72 -2.07 3.52
CA SER A 31 2.19 -2.25 2.18
C SER A 31 1.46 -0.94 1.94
N LYS A 32 2.08 -0.04 1.18
CA LYS A 32 1.53 1.27 0.89
C LYS A 32 0.11 0.97 0.44
N SER A 33 -0.87 1.45 1.22
CA SER A 33 -2.26 1.08 0.94
C SER A 33 -2.49 1.42 -0.52
N GLU A 34 -3.14 0.53 -1.26
CA GLU A 34 -3.41 0.75 -2.69
C GLU A 34 -4.01 2.14 -2.92
N ILE A 35 -4.82 2.60 -1.96
CA ILE A 35 -5.39 3.93 -1.86
C ILE A 35 -4.33 5.04 -1.75
N ASP A 36 -3.31 4.87 -0.92
CA ASP A 36 -2.24 5.86 -0.76
C ASP A 36 -1.41 5.97 -2.04
N ALA A 37 -1.20 4.86 -2.77
CA ALA A 37 -0.54 4.86 -4.07
C ALA A 37 -1.39 5.59 -5.14
N ILE A 38 -2.71 5.39 -5.14
CA ILE A 38 -3.64 6.11 -6.02
C ILE A 38 -3.58 7.62 -5.74
N ILE A 39 -3.64 8.02 -4.47
CA ILE A 39 -3.60 9.43 -4.07
C ILE A 39 -2.28 10.09 -4.49
N GLU A 40 -1.15 9.41 -4.32
CA GLU A 40 0.16 9.92 -4.74
C GLU A 40 0.22 10.10 -6.26
N LYS A 41 -0.29 9.14 -7.03
CA LYS A 41 -0.34 9.25 -8.50
C LYS A 41 -1.23 10.41 -8.96
N VAL A 42 -2.34 10.64 -8.28
CA VAL A 42 -3.23 11.79 -8.51
C VAL A 42 -2.51 13.09 -8.21
N ALA A 43 -1.74 13.16 -7.12
CA ALA A 43 -0.92 14.32 -6.79
C ALA A 43 0.17 14.59 -7.86
N VAL A 44 0.71 13.56 -8.50
CA VAL A 44 1.63 13.73 -9.63
C VAL A 44 0.91 14.33 -10.85
N PHE A 45 -0.29 13.88 -11.18
CA PHE A 45 -1.07 14.48 -12.26
C PHE A 45 -1.45 15.94 -11.96
N GLU A 46 -1.80 16.25 -10.71
CA GLU A 46 -2.02 17.62 -10.21
C GLU A 46 -0.77 18.50 -10.35
N ALA A 47 0.43 17.95 -10.12
CA ALA A 47 1.69 18.69 -10.28
C ALA A 47 2.03 18.94 -11.76
N LEU A 48 1.54 18.10 -12.67
CA LEU A 48 1.72 18.23 -14.11
C LEU A 48 0.61 19.07 -14.79
N ALA A 49 -0.25 19.73 -14.02
CA ALA A 49 -1.42 20.48 -14.50
C ALA A 49 -2.36 19.65 -15.40
N LYS A 50 -2.39 18.33 -15.18
CA LYS A 50 -3.23 17.37 -15.91
C LYS A 50 -4.47 17.02 -15.10
N ASP A 51 -5.21 18.04 -14.67
CA ASP A 51 -6.33 17.87 -13.72
C ASP A 51 -7.48 17.03 -14.32
N ALA A 52 -7.71 17.11 -15.63
CA ALA A 52 -8.69 16.28 -16.33
C ALA A 52 -8.32 14.79 -16.34
N GLU A 53 -7.03 14.45 -16.54
CA GLU A 53 -6.55 13.07 -16.47
C GLU A 53 -6.59 12.56 -15.02
N ALA A 54 -6.25 13.42 -14.05
CA ALA A 54 -6.33 13.12 -12.63
C ALA A 54 -7.76 12.76 -12.20
N LEU A 55 -8.76 13.53 -12.63
CA LEU A 55 -10.17 13.26 -12.38
C LEU A 55 -10.63 11.93 -12.97
N ASN A 56 -10.34 11.71 -14.25
CA ASN A 56 -10.75 10.47 -14.94
C ASN A 56 -10.11 9.23 -14.30
N TYR A 57 -8.83 9.33 -13.94
CA TYR A 57 -8.14 8.28 -13.20
C TYR A 57 -8.82 8.01 -11.85
N LEU A 58 -9.10 9.06 -11.08
CA LEU A 58 -9.68 8.95 -9.76
C LEU A 58 -11.15 8.44 -9.79
N GLU A 59 -11.90 8.76 -10.83
CA GLU A 59 -13.24 8.18 -11.08
C GLU A 59 -13.19 6.69 -11.40
N LYS A 60 -12.19 6.24 -12.17
CA LYS A 60 -11.99 4.81 -12.43
C LYS A 60 -11.65 4.05 -11.15
N GLU A 61 -10.83 4.62 -10.29
CA GLU A 61 -10.46 4.00 -9.01
C GLU A 61 -11.62 4.03 -8.00
N LEU A 62 -12.44 5.08 -7.99
CA LEU A 62 -13.67 5.14 -7.19
C LEU A 62 -14.69 4.07 -7.58
N LYS A 63 -14.73 3.63 -8.85
CA LYS A 63 -15.59 2.49 -9.26
C LYS A 63 -15.13 1.16 -8.65
N GLN A 64 -13.82 1.00 -8.47
CA GLN A 64 -13.23 -0.19 -7.84
C GLN A 64 -13.29 -0.12 -6.31
N HIS A 65 -13.28 1.09 -5.75
CA HIS A 65 -13.33 1.36 -4.31
C HIS A 65 -14.46 2.34 -3.95
N PRO A 66 -15.74 1.98 -4.16
CA PRO A 66 -16.88 2.91 -4.03
C PRO A 66 -17.11 3.41 -2.60
N ASN A 67 -16.60 2.71 -1.59
CA ASN A 67 -16.78 3.08 -0.17
C ASN A 67 -15.53 3.74 0.44
N ASN A 68 -14.62 4.28 -0.38
CA ASN A 68 -13.41 4.88 0.13
C ASN A 68 -13.54 6.40 0.30
N GLN A 69 -13.78 6.82 1.54
CA GLN A 69 -13.88 8.23 1.91
C GLN A 69 -12.65 9.05 1.54
N LYS A 70 -11.44 8.47 1.58
CA LYS A 70 -10.20 9.19 1.21
C LYS A 70 -10.18 9.55 -0.28
N LEU A 71 -10.61 8.63 -1.15
CA LEU A 71 -10.69 8.90 -2.59
C LEU A 71 -11.75 9.94 -2.89
N THR A 72 -12.92 9.86 -2.26
CA THR A 72 -13.99 10.85 -2.43
C THR A 72 -13.55 12.25 -1.98
N ALA A 73 -12.88 12.35 -0.83
CA ALA A 73 -12.33 13.62 -0.35
C ALA A 73 -11.29 14.20 -1.31
N LYS A 74 -10.42 13.36 -1.87
CA LYS A 74 -9.42 13.79 -2.86
C LYS A 74 -10.08 14.25 -4.17
N LYS A 75 -11.17 13.60 -4.61
CA LYS A 75 -11.99 14.08 -5.75
C LYS A 75 -12.53 15.48 -5.52
N GLN A 76 -13.12 15.71 -4.36
CA GLN A 76 -13.71 17.01 -3.99
C GLN A 76 -12.65 18.12 -3.94
N ALA A 77 -11.48 17.84 -3.36
CA ALA A 77 -10.37 18.78 -3.32
C ALA A 77 -9.86 19.12 -4.74
N LEU A 78 -9.77 18.13 -5.63
CA LEU A 78 -9.37 18.35 -7.02
C LEU A 78 -10.37 19.23 -7.77
N LEU A 79 -11.67 18.97 -7.59
CA LEU A 79 -12.74 19.77 -8.20
C LEU A 79 -12.73 21.22 -7.72
N ALA A 80 -12.53 21.44 -6.41
CA ALA A 80 -12.44 22.79 -5.85
C ALA A 80 -11.25 23.57 -6.42
N ARG A 81 -10.10 22.91 -6.60
CA ARG A 81 -8.93 23.53 -7.21
C ARG A 81 -9.16 23.88 -8.68
N MET A 82 -9.81 23.00 -9.44
CA MET A 82 -10.14 23.27 -10.84
C MET A 82 -11.12 24.44 -10.99
N SER A 83 -12.08 24.59 -10.07
CA SER A 83 -12.97 25.77 -10.08
C SER A 83 -12.22 27.05 -9.72
N ASP A 84 -11.29 27.00 -8.77
CA ASP A 84 -10.46 28.17 -8.39
C ASP A 84 -9.50 28.60 -9.50
N GLN A 85 -9.07 27.68 -10.38
CA GLN A 85 -8.22 27.99 -11.53
C GLN A 85 -8.99 28.54 -12.75
N GLN A 86 -10.33 28.51 -12.73
CA GLN A 86 -11.18 29.01 -13.81
C GLN A 86 -11.73 30.43 -13.56
N GLY A 87 -11.46 31.02 -12.38
CA GLY A 87 -11.79 32.42 -12.05
C GLY A 87 -10.58 33.34 -12.22
#